data_AF-A0A8T5T8V4-F1
#
_entry.id   AF-A0A8T5T8V4-F1
#
_cell.length_a   1.000
_cell.length_b   1.000
_cell.length_c   1.000
_cell.angle_alpha   90.00
_cell.angle_beta   90.00
_cell.angle_gamma   90.00
#
_symmetry.space_group_name_H-M   'P 1'
#
loop_
_entity.id
_entity.type
_entity.pdbx_description
1 polymer ?
#
loop_
_entity_poly.entity_id
_entity_poly.type
_entity_poly.pdbx_seq_one_letter_code
_entity_poly.pdbx_strand_id
1 'polypeptide(L)'
;WFNILKPKNLLVLCTAGTNVFKNVLPHYGLTYKFDSIKSYIEFLWEKISNGEIIIKEKLDMTVAIQDSCYSKMFGEEYMDLPRKILEFIGVKVIEIDACREDMRCCGIGGGFSVDSAYHPMNLMKSTFRNLKDFKKNKVDGLCVYCAGCLATYMTSMKLYFKKRMKVFHIIELLQMAIGETPMSHKAKKKRAKDFFRGIMKKQLPKTLSRKTFKIAEISENPPDLEIAY
;
A
#
# COMPACT_ATOMS: atom_id res chain seq x y z
N TRP A 1 24.40 3.80 2.09
CA TRP A 1 23.88 2.86 3.10
C TRP A 1 24.09 1.40 2.72
N PHE A 2 23.57 0.88 1.59
CA PHE A 2 23.77 -0.55 1.24
C PHE A 2 25.25 -0.95 1.07
N ASN A 3 26.08 -0.10 0.47
CA ASN A 3 27.52 -0.33 0.38
C ASN A 3 28.23 -0.44 1.75
N ILE A 4 27.65 0.13 2.79
CA ILE A 4 28.17 0.11 4.17
C ILE A 4 27.66 -1.12 4.91
N LEU A 5 26.33 -1.33 4.90
CA LEU A 5 25.68 -2.40 5.63
C LEU A 5 25.88 -3.79 5.00
N LYS A 6 26.20 -3.82 3.69
CA LYS A 6 26.37 -5.03 2.88
C LYS A 6 25.26 -6.08 3.09
N PRO A 7 23.96 -5.70 3.02
CA PRO A 7 22.87 -6.66 3.19
C PRO A 7 22.82 -7.65 2.02
N LYS A 8 22.77 -8.95 2.34
CA LYS A 8 22.56 -9.99 1.33
C LYS A 8 21.15 -9.96 0.74
N ASN A 9 20.15 -9.86 1.61
CA ASN A 9 18.74 -9.97 1.23
C ASN A 9 17.98 -8.68 1.55
N LEU A 10 17.01 -8.34 0.69
CA LEU A 10 16.11 -7.22 0.86
C LEU A 10 14.65 -7.69 0.92
N LEU A 11 14.00 -7.52 2.07
CA LEU A 11 12.56 -7.72 2.24
C LEU A 11 11.83 -6.38 2.11
N VAL A 12 10.85 -6.31 1.23
CA VAL A 12 10.11 -5.07 0.95
C VAL A 12 8.64 -5.18 1.35
N LEU A 13 8.21 -4.33 2.28
CA LEU A 13 6.86 -4.31 2.86
C LEU A 13 5.81 -3.58 2.01
N CYS A 14 6.08 -3.36 0.72
CA CYS A 14 5.21 -2.60 -0.17
C CYS A 14 5.37 -3.09 -1.60
N THR A 15 4.26 -3.36 -2.30
CA THR A 15 4.23 -3.75 -3.72
C THR A 15 4.92 -2.72 -4.62
N ALA A 16 4.64 -1.42 -4.40
CA ALA A 16 5.31 -0.33 -5.11
C ALA A 16 6.82 -0.31 -4.86
N GLY A 17 7.22 -0.51 -3.60
CA GLY A 17 8.63 -0.58 -3.23
C GLY A 17 9.32 -1.78 -3.89
N THR A 18 8.67 -2.95 -3.91
CA THR A 18 9.20 -4.13 -4.60
C THR A 18 9.44 -3.82 -6.08
N ASN A 19 8.51 -3.14 -6.74
CA ASN A 19 8.64 -2.78 -8.15
C ASN A 19 9.79 -1.78 -8.35
N VAL A 20 9.90 -0.79 -7.47
CA VAL A 20 10.99 0.19 -7.50
C VAL A 20 12.35 -0.51 -7.42
N PHE A 21 12.54 -1.45 -6.48
CA PHE A 21 13.82 -2.14 -6.32
C PHE A 21 14.10 -3.19 -7.40
N LYS A 22 13.09 -3.92 -7.88
CA LYS A 22 13.27 -4.98 -8.89
C LYS A 22 13.37 -4.42 -10.31
N ASN A 23 12.53 -3.45 -10.66
CA ASN A 23 12.27 -3.07 -12.06
C ASN A 23 12.61 -1.62 -12.40
N VAL A 24 12.76 -0.72 -11.41
CA VAL A 24 13.03 0.70 -11.69
C VAL A 24 14.48 1.03 -11.41
N LEU A 25 14.90 0.96 -10.15
CA LEU A 25 16.23 1.40 -9.70
C LEU A 25 17.42 0.75 -10.43
N PRO A 26 17.36 -0.51 -10.90
CA PRO A 26 18.44 -1.07 -11.73
C PRO A 26 18.74 -0.23 -12.99
N HIS A 27 17.74 0.44 -13.56
CA HIS A 27 17.90 1.33 -14.71
C HIS A 27 18.30 2.76 -14.32
N TYR A 28 18.23 3.11 -13.04
CA TYR A 28 18.52 4.46 -12.52
C TYR A 28 19.72 4.47 -11.53
N GLY A 29 20.69 3.59 -11.77
CA GLY A 29 22.00 3.66 -11.10
C GLY A 29 22.10 2.95 -9.74
N LEU A 30 21.15 2.08 -9.38
CA LEU A 30 21.36 1.17 -8.25
C LEU A 30 22.38 0.09 -8.63
N THR A 31 23.61 0.29 -8.17
CA THR A 31 24.74 -0.63 -8.44
C THR A 31 24.87 -1.77 -7.43
N TYR A 32 24.24 -1.64 -6.27
CA TYR A 32 24.32 -2.66 -5.22
C TYR A 32 23.54 -3.92 -5.62
N LYS A 33 24.21 -5.08 -5.58
CA LYS A 33 23.59 -6.37 -5.89
C LYS A 33 23.13 -7.05 -4.61
N PHE A 34 21.84 -7.36 -4.54
CA PHE A 34 21.26 -8.21 -3.52
C PHE A 34 21.23 -9.66 -4.02
N ASP A 35 21.41 -10.62 -3.12
CA ASP A 35 21.23 -12.04 -3.41
C ASP A 35 19.73 -12.34 -3.69
N SER A 36 18.83 -11.65 -2.98
CA SER A 36 17.39 -11.73 -3.21
C SER A 36 16.67 -10.44 -2.81
N ILE A 37 15.72 -10.02 -3.65
CA ILE A 37 14.75 -8.97 -3.36
C ILE A 37 13.37 -9.63 -3.30
N LYS A 38 12.74 -9.63 -2.13
CA LYS A 38 11.48 -10.35 -1.88
C LYS A 38 10.38 -9.40 -1.44
N SER A 39 9.20 -9.55 -2.01
CA SER A 39 8.00 -8.90 -1.52
C SER A 39 7.56 -9.56 -0.22
N TYR A 40 7.02 -8.77 0.70
CA TYR A 40 6.47 -9.33 1.94
C TYR A 40 5.35 -10.34 1.70
N ILE A 41 4.63 -10.27 0.57
CA ILE A 41 3.62 -11.27 0.21
C ILE A 41 4.24 -12.63 -0.12
N GLU A 42 5.29 -12.65 -0.93
CA GLU A 42 6.07 -13.88 -1.22
C GLU A 42 6.66 -14.45 0.07
N PHE A 43 7.23 -13.58 0.91
CA PHE A 43 7.79 -13.98 2.20
C PHE A 43 6.74 -14.56 3.14
N LEU A 44 5.57 -13.94 3.27
CA LEU A 44 4.51 -14.46 4.13
C LEU A 44 3.99 -15.80 3.63
N TRP A 45 3.80 -15.96 2.33
CA TRP A 45 3.38 -17.24 1.75
C TRP A 45 4.40 -18.34 2.01
N GLU A 46 5.70 -18.08 1.80
CA GLU A 46 6.78 -19.04 2.08
C GLU A 46 6.79 -19.46 3.56
N LYS A 47 6.65 -18.50 4.48
CA LYS A 47 6.61 -18.80 5.92
C LYS A 47 5.38 -19.62 6.32
N ILE A 48 4.25 -19.40 5.65
CA ILE A 48 3.03 -20.20 5.84
C ILE A 48 3.22 -21.60 5.26
N SER A 49 3.72 -21.72 4.02
CA SER A 49 3.89 -23.02 3.35
C SER A 49 4.93 -23.91 4.01
N ASN A 50 5.96 -23.31 4.63
CA ASN A 50 6.99 -24.04 5.37
C ASN A 50 6.55 -24.42 6.80
N GLY A 51 5.34 -24.03 7.23
CA GLY A 51 4.84 -24.30 8.58
C GLY A 51 5.48 -23.43 9.67
N GLU A 52 6.22 -22.37 9.31
CA GLU A 52 6.82 -21.43 10.27
C GLU A 52 5.78 -20.48 10.89
N ILE A 53 4.74 -20.13 10.13
CA ILE A 53 3.58 -19.38 10.62
C ILE A 53 2.43 -20.35 10.87
N ILE A 54 2.15 -20.61 12.14
CA ILE A 54 1.10 -21.54 12.57
C ILE A 54 -0.22 -20.80 12.73
N ILE A 55 -1.22 -21.21 11.95
CA ILE A 55 -2.58 -20.69 12.02
C ILE A 55 -3.32 -21.37 13.17
N LYS A 56 -3.78 -20.57 14.14
CA LYS A 56 -4.51 -21.05 15.33
C LYS A 56 -6.02 -21.05 15.10
N GLU A 57 -6.51 -20.06 14.37
CA GLU A 57 -7.94 -19.84 14.17
C GLU A 57 -8.23 -19.52 12.69
N LYS A 58 -9.27 -20.15 12.14
CA LYS A 58 -9.80 -19.81 10.81
C LYS A 58 -10.82 -18.69 10.95
N LEU A 59 -10.75 -17.68 10.10
CA LEU A 59 -11.47 -16.41 10.32
C LEU A 59 -12.94 -16.39 9.90
N ASP A 60 -13.42 -17.42 9.19
CA ASP A 60 -14.79 -17.53 8.65
C ASP A 60 -15.38 -16.19 8.18
N MET A 61 -14.70 -15.56 7.23
CA MET A 61 -15.01 -14.22 6.74
C MET A 61 -14.98 -14.20 5.22
N THR A 62 -15.89 -13.46 4.61
CA THR A 62 -15.90 -13.21 3.17
C THR A 62 -15.42 -11.78 2.89
N VAL A 63 -14.32 -11.63 2.13
CA VAL A 63 -13.77 -10.32 1.77
C VAL A 63 -13.72 -10.13 0.26
N ALA A 64 -13.99 -8.91 -0.19
CA ALA A 64 -13.56 -8.51 -1.53
C ALA A 64 -12.07 -8.17 -1.49
N ILE A 65 -11.31 -8.62 -2.49
CA ILE A 65 -9.89 -8.26 -2.61
C ILE A 65 -9.71 -7.03 -3.51
N GLN A 66 -8.90 -6.07 -3.05
CA GLN A 66 -8.32 -5.04 -3.91
C GLN A 66 -6.90 -5.45 -4.28
N ASP A 67 -6.68 -5.70 -5.57
CA ASP A 67 -5.33 -5.87 -6.10
C ASP A 67 -4.57 -4.55 -6.14
N SER A 68 -3.27 -4.61 -5.85
CA SER A 68 -2.38 -3.46 -5.94
C SER A 68 -2.02 -3.21 -7.39
N CYS A 69 -2.10 -1.98 -7.90
CA CYS A 69 -1.70 -1.69 -9.29
C CYS A 69 -0.28 -2.16 -9.66
N TYR A 70 0.63 -2.28 -8.69
CA TYR A 70 1.98 -2.79 -8.91
C TYR A 70 2.08 -4.32 -8.96
N SER A 71 1.06 -5.08 -8.53
CA SER A 71 1.10 -6.55 -8.59
C SER A 71 1.12 -7.07 -10.03
N LYS A 72 0.53 -6.34 -10.98
CA LYS A 72 0.63 -6.63 -12.42
C LYS A 72 2.06 -6.74 -12.93
N MET A 73 2.97 -5.96 -12.34
CA MET A 73 4.38 -5.96 -12.74
C MET A 73 5.10 -7.28 -12.39
N PHE A 74 4.44 -8.18 -11.66
CA PHE A 74 4.97 -9.46 -11.21
C PHE A 74 4.18 -10.67 -11.74
N GLY A 75 3.15 -10.46 -12.56
CA GLY A 75 2.36 -11.51 -13.18
C GLY A 75 1.33 -12.18 -12.28
N GLU A 76 0.60 -13.15 -12.87
CA GLU A 76 -0.53 -13.84 -12.24
C GLU A 76 -0.13 -14.63 -10.99
N GLU A 77 1.02 -15.31 -11.02
CA GLU A 77 1.50 -16.10 -9.88
C GLU A 77 1.63 -15.25 -8.61
N TYR A 78 2.12 -14.02 -8.75
CA TYR A 78 2.22 -13.08 -7.65
C TYR A 78 0.83 -12.62 -7.17
N MET A 79 -0.10 -12.37 -8.09
CA MET A 79 -1.47 -11.98 -7.77
C MET A 79 -2.26 -13.10 -7.09
N ASP A 80 -1.89 -14.36 -7.28
CA ASP A 80 -2.48 -15.50 -6.57
C ASP A 80 -2.01 -15.59 -5.11
N LEU A 81 -0.81 -15.09 -4.76
CA LEU A 81 -0.27 -15.21 -3.40
C LEU A 81 -1.17 -14.57 -2.33
N PRO A 82 -1.69 -13.33 -2.49
CA PRO A 82 -2.65 -12.77 -1.54
C PRO A 82 -3.89 -13.66 -1.35
N ARG A 83 -4.39 -14.29 -2.42
CA ARG A 83 -5.57 -15.16 -2.39
C ARG A 83 -5.27 -16.45 -1.63
N LYS A 84 -4.15 -17.10 -1.97
CA LYS A 84 -3.64 -18.29 -1.27
C LYS A 84 -3.49 -18.04 0.23
N ILE A 85 -2.92 -16.89 0.62
CA ILE A 85 -2.78 -16.51 2.04
C ILE A 85 -4.17 -16.38 2.69
N LEU A 86 -5.10 -15.65 2.07
CA LEU A 86 -6.44 -15.42 2.60
C LEU A 86 -7.24 -16.72 2.75
N GLU A 87 -7.26 -17.56 1.72
CA GLU A 87 -7.92 -18.86 1.75
C GLU A 87 -7.29 -19.79 2.80
N PHE A 88 -5.96 -19.78 2.92
CA PHE A 88 -5.25 -20.54 3.94
C PHE A 88 -5.61 -20.10 5.36
N ILE A 89 -6.00 -18.85 5.60
CA ILE A 89 -6.49 -18.40 6.92
C ILE A 89 -8.00 -18.52 7.08
N GLY A 90 -8.69 -19.19 6.16
CA GLY A 90 -10.14 -19.42 6.22
C GLY A 90 -10.98 -18.21 5.80
N VAL A 91 -10.41 -17.30 5.01
CA VAL A 91 -11.12 -16.17 4.42
C VAL A 91 -11.55 -16.54 3.00
N LYS A 92 -12.85 -16.41 2.72
CA LYS A 92 -13.39 -16.54 1.36
C LYS A 92 -13.13 -15.24 0.59
N VAL A 93 -12.44 -15.34 -0.54
CA VAL A 93 -12.15 -14.20 -1.41
C VAL A 93 -13.23 -14.05 -2.48
N ILE A 94 -13.77 -12.83 -2.60
CA ILE A 94 -14.64 -12.45 -3.72
C ILE A 94 -13.85 -11.54 -4.65
N GLU A 95 -13.73 -11.98 -5.89
CA GLU A 95 -13.21 -11.19 -6.99
C GLU A 95 -14.33 -10.34 -7.58
N ILE A 96 -14.06 -9.04 -7.75
CA ILE A 96 -14.96 -8.13 -8.47
C ILE A 96 -14.50 -8.00 -9.93
N ASP A 97 -15.36 -7.47 -10.80
CA ASP A 97 -15.05 -7.25 -12.23
C ASP A 97 -13.72 -6.51 -12.47
N ALA A 98 -13.29 -5.66 -11.54
CA ALA A 98 -11.99 -5.00 -11.59
C ALA A 98 -11.00 -5.57 -10.58
N CYS A 99 -10.59 -6.80 -10.85
CA CYS A 99 -9.51 -7.50 -10.14
C CYS A 99 -8.48 -8.01 -11.16
N ARG A 100 -7.35 -8.55 -10.66
CA ARG A 100 -6.29 -9.15 -11.50
C ARG A 100 -5.87 -8.20 -12.64
N GLU A 101 -5.73 -8.71 -13.86
CA GLU A 101 -5.34 -7.92 -15.02
C GLU A 101 -6.30 -6.76 -15.36
N ASP A 102 -7.55 -6.78 -14.85
CA ASP A 102 -8.52 -5.70 -15.02
C ASP A 102 -8.62 -4.78 -13.77
N MET A 103 -7.70 -4.92 -12.81
CA MET A 103 -7.81 -4.17 -11.56
C MET A 103 -7.80 -2.66 -11.79
N ARG A 104 -8.69 -1.98 -11.07
CA ARG A 104 -8.71 -0.52 -11.00
C ARG A 104 -7.86 -0.02 -9.84
N CYS A 105 -7.05 0.99 -10.10
CA CYS A 105 -6.28 1.68 -9.07
C CYS A 105 -7.18 2.17 -7.92
N CYS A 106 -6.68 2.13 -6.68
CA CYS A 106 -7.43 2.66 -5.53
C CYS A 106 -7.64 4.18 -5.61
N GLY A 107 -6.81 4.89 -6.37
CA GLY A 107 -6.86 6.33 -6.59
C GLY A 107 -5.69 7.13 -5.99
N ILE A 108 -4.87 6.54 -5.10
CA ILE A 108 -3.73 7.24 -4.48
C ILE A 108 -2.79 7.88 -5.51
N GLY A 109 -2.56 7.19 -6.63
CA GLY A 109 -1.69 7.64 -7.71
C GLY A 109 -2.16 8.93 -8.37
N GLY A 110 -3.48 9.14 -8.42
CA GLY A 110 -4.08 10.30 -9.05
C GLY A 110 -3.81 11.61 -8.33
N GLY A 111 -3.25 11.59 -7.12
CA GLY A 111 -2.85 12.79 -6.39
C GLY A 111 -1.38 13.20 -6.56
N PHE A 112 -0.54 12.37 -7.17
CA PHE A 112 0.91 12.63 -7.22
C PHE A 112 1.34 13.61 -8.31
N SER A 113 0.53 13.82 -9.36
CA SER A 113 0.89 14.81 -10.39
C SER A 113 0.89 16.22 -9.82
N VAL A 114 1.74 17.09 -10.37
CA VAL A 114 1.83 18.51 -9.98
C VAL A 114 0.45 19.17 -10.11
N ASP A 115 -0.23 18.96 -11.24
CA ASP A 115 -1.57 19.50 -11.49
C ASP A 115 -2.60 18.99 -10.48
N SER A 116 -2.47 17.72 -10.07
CA SER A 116 -3.39 17.20 -9.08
C SER A 116 -3.07 17.71 -7.70
N ALA A 117 -1.81 17.87 -7.30
CA ALA A 117 -1.40 18.32 -5.96
C ALA A 117 -2.22 17.70 -4.80
N TYR A 118 -2.46 16.38 -4.84
CA TYR A 118 -3.31 15.65 -3.89
C TYR A 118 -4.77 16.15 -3.78
N HIS A 119 -5.30 16.76 -4.83
CA HIS A 119 -6.68 17.22 -4.90
C HIS A 119 -7.65 16.08 -4.55
N PRO A 120 -8.53 16.26 -3.55
CA PRO A 120 -9.37 15.18 -3.03
C PRO A 120 -10.20 14.48 -4.11
N MET A 121 -10.74 15.22 -5.08
CA MET A 121 -11.58 14.59 -6.12
C MET A 121 -10.79 13.66 -7.04
N ASN A 122 -9.53 13.99 -7.33
CA ASN A 122 -8.67 13.18 -8.21
C ASN A 122 -8.26 11.87 -7.52
N LEU A 123 -7.96 11.96 -6.22
CA LEU A 123 -7.69 10.79 -5.38
C LEU A 123 -8.92 9.88 -5.25
N MET A 124 -10.10 10.46 -5.12
CA MET A 124 -11.30 9.75 -4.67
C MET A 124 -12.16 9.19 -5.81
N LYS A 125 -12.05 9.72 -7.03
CA LYS A 125 -12.86 9.29 -8.19
C LYS A 125 -12.76 7.78 -8.43
N SER A 126 -11.54 7.24 -8.38
CA SER A 126 -11.32 5.80 -8.55
C SER A 126 -11.83 5.00 -7.36
N THR A 127 -11.57 5.47 -6.13
CA THR A 127 -12.09 4.86 -4.91
C THR A 127 -13.60 4.72 -4.96
N PHE A 128 -14.34 5.78 -5.32
CA PHE A 128 -15.80 5.75 -5.38
C PHE A 128 -16.33 4.73 -6.40
N ARG A 129 -15.66 4.55 -7.53
CA ARG A 129 -16.01 3.52 -8.52
C ARG A 129 -15.83 2.12 -7.92
N ASN A 130 -14.65 1.84 -7.37
CA ASN A 130 -14.35 0.53 -6.77
C ASN A 130 -15.31 0.19 -5.62
N LEU A 131 -15.64 1.17 -4.77
CA LEU A 131 -16.59 1.00 -3.65
C LEU A 131 -18.01 0.68 -4.10
N LYS A 132 -18.44 1.14 -5.28
CA LYS A 132 -19.75 0.75 -5.82
C LYS A 132 -19.77 -0.74 -6.15
N ASP A 133 -18.68 -1.29 -6.69
CA ASP A 133 -18.62 -2.69 -7.07
C ASP A 133 -18.45 -3.62 -5.87
N PHE A 134 -17.64 -3.23 -4.89
CA PHE A 134 -17.54 -3.98 -3.63
C PHE A 134 -18.89 -4.10 -2.91
N LYS A 135 -19.70 -3.03 -2.92
CA LYS A 135 -21.02 -3.04 -2.29
C LYS A 135 -22.04 -3.98 -2.94
N LYS A 136 -21.88 -4.32 -4.23
CA LYS A 136 -22.76 -5.26 -4.91
C LYS A 136 -22.60 -6.69 -4.39
N ASN A 137 -21.45 -7.01 -3.78
CA ASN A 137 -20.99 -8.38 -3.59
C ASN A 137 -21.22 -8.98 -2.19
N LYS A 138 -22.05 -8.38 -1.33
CA LYS A 138 -22.38 -8.89 0.04
C LYS A 138 -21.17 -9.48 0.80
N VAL A 139 -20.12 -8.67 0.96
CA VAL A 139 -18.88 -9.04 1.67
C VAL A 139 -18.81 -8.44 3.08
N ASP A 140 -18.11 -9.10 4.00
CA ASP A 140 -17.87 -8.62 5.37
C ASP A 140 -16.88 -7.45 5.43
N GLY A 141 -16.01 -7.36 4.41
CA GLY A 141 -15.02 -6.29 4.31
C GLY A 141 -14.25 -6.28 3.00
N LEU A 142 -13.43 -5.24 2.87
CA LEU A 142 -12.44 -5.09 1.80
C LEU A 142 -11.06 -5.45 2.35
N CYS A 143 -10.38 -6.39 1.69
CA CYS A 143 -8.99 -6.70 1.98
C CYS A 143 -8.06 -6.00 0.98
N VAL A 144 -7.01 -5.37 1.49
CA VAL A 144 -5.93 -4.76 0.71
C VAL A 144 -4.59 -5.34 1.16
N TYR A 145 -3.62 -5.41 0.25
CA TYR A 145 -2.23 -5.79 0.56
C TYR A 145 -1.22 -4.71 0.12
N CYS A 146 -1.69 -3.47 -0.01
CA CYS A 146 -0.86 -2.32 -0.34
C CYS A 146 -1.16 -1.19 0.66
N ALA A 147 -0.11 -0.65 1.28
CA ALA A 147 -0.22 0.43 2.26
C ALA A 147 -0.88 1.70 1.66
N GLY A 148 -0.61 2.01 0.39
CA GLY A 148 -1.25 3.12 -0.33
C GLY A 148 -2.76 2.89 -0.49
N CYS A 149 -3.16 1.68 -0.88
CA CYS A 149 -4.59 1.31 -0.95
C CYS A 149 -5.26 1.40 0.42
N LEU A 150 -4.59 0.90 1.47
CA LEU A 150 -5.09 0.99 2.84
C LEU A 150 -5.33 2.45 3.25
N ALA A 151 -4.34 3.33 3.03
CA ALA A 151 -4.45 4.74 3.35
C ALA A 151 -5.62 5.41 2.61
N THR A 152 -5.76 5.16 1.31
CA THR A 152 -6.84 5.73 0.49
C THR A 152 -8.21 5.23 0.94
N TYR A 153 -8.41 3.92 1.06
CA TYR A 153 -9.72 3.38 1.45
C TYR A 153 -10.10 3.74 2.88
N MET A 154 -9.17 3.71 3.84
CA MET A 154 -9.47 4.14 5.20
C MET A 154 -9.85 5.62 5.27
N THR A 155 -9.13 6.49 4.55
CA THR A 155 -9.44 7.92 4.48
C THR A 155 -10.82 8.14 3.86
N SER A 156 -11.08 7.45 2.76
CA SER A 156 -12.36 7.47 2.06
C SER A 156 -13.53 7.05 2.94
N MET A 157 -13.36 5.93 3.66
CA MET A 157 -14.38 5.39 4.56
C MET A 157 -14.69 6.34 5.71
N LYS A 158 -13.64 6.99 6.24
CA LYS A 158 -13.76 7.91 7.37
C LYS A 158 -14.42 9.23 6.98
N LEU A 159 -14.04 9.80 5.84
CA LEU A 159 -14.51 11.13 5.42
C LEU A 159 -15.87 11.09 4.71
N TYR A 160 -16.13 10.07 3.88
CA TYR A 160 -17.26 10.12 2.94
C TYR A 160 -18.29 9.01 3.13
N PHE A 161 -17.93 7.87 3.72
CA PHE A 161 -18.83 6.71 3.80
C PHE A 161 -19.24 6.30 5.21
N LYS A 162 -18.99 7.13 6.23
CA LYS A 162 -19.38 6.87 7.63
C LYS A 162 -19.05 5.44 8.11
N LYS A 163 -17.91 4.88 7.68
CA LYS A 163 -17.46 3.52 8.03
C LYS A 163 -18.41 2.38 7.62
N ARG A 164 -19.16 2.53 6.52
CA ARG A 164 -20.10 1.51 6.01
C ARG A 164 -19.46 0.17 5.61
N MET A 165 -18.14 0.10 5.47
CA MET A 165 -17.42 -1.12 5.12
C MET A 165 -16.11 -1.19 5.90
N LYS A 166 -15.77 -2.36 6.44
CA LYS A 166 -14.48 -2.61 7.09
C LYS A 166 -13.39 -2.73 6.02
N VAL A 167 -12.23 -2.15 6.29
CA VAL A 167 -11.05 -2.25 5.42
C VAL A 167 -9.96 -2.89 6.25
N PHE A 168 -9.46 -4.03 5.77
CA PHE A 168 -8.41 -4.80 6.41
C PHE A 168 -7.16 -4.78 5.56
N HIS A 169 -6.00 -4.61 6.19
CA HIS A 169 -4.75 -5.05 5.57
C HIS A 169 -4.63 -6.57 5.70
N ILE A 170 -4.05 -7.24 4.70
CA ILE A 170 -3.84 -8.71 4.73
C ILE A 170 -3.08 -9.16 5.98
N ILE A 171 -2.13 -8.35 6.45
CA ILE A 171 -1.38 -8.60 7.70
C ILE A 171 -2.32 -8.58 8.93
N GLU A 172 -3.33 -7.71 8.97
CA GLU A 172 -4.26 -7.68 10.11
C GLU A 172 -5.10 -8.95 10.17
N LEU A 173 -5.53 -9.48 9.02
CA LEU A 173 -6.23 -10.75 8.95
C LEU A 173 -5.29 -11.90 9.36
N LEU A 174 -4.07 -11.93 8.83
CA LEU A 174 -3.08 -12.93 9.23
C LEU A 174 -2.79 -12.89 10.74
N GLN A 175 -2.68 -11.72 11.34
CA GLN A 175 -2.52 -11.55 12.78
C GLN A 175 -3.68 -12.18 13.56
N MET A 176 -4.93 -11.92 13.15
CA MET A 176 -6.09 -12.55 13.76
C MET A 176 -6.01 -14.08 13.67
N ALA A 177 -5.61 -14.61 12.51
CA ALA A 177 -5.54 -16.05 12.27
C ALA A 177 -4.47 -16.77 13.10
N ILE A 178 -3.38 -16.09 13.48
CA ILE A 178 -2.35 -16.63 14.39
C ILE A 178 -2.67 -16.39 15.89
N GLY A 179 -3.86 -15.87 16.20
CA GLY A 179 -4.33 -15.58 17.55
C GLY A 179 -3.77 -14.27 18.14
N GLU A 180 -3.21 -13.38 17.31
CA GLU A 180 -2.86 -12.02 17.72
C GLU A 180 -4.07 -11.08 17.57
N THR A 181 -4.05 -10.00 18.34
CA THR A 181 -5.07 -8.95 18.22
C THR A 181 -4.51 -7.76 17.44
N PRO A 182 -5.09 -7.41 16.28
CA PRO A 182 -4.71 -6.21 15.57
C PRO A 182 -4.85 -4.96 16.45
N MET A 183 -4.01 -3.97 16.19
CA MET A 183 -3.96 -2.74 16.99
C MET A 183 -5.34 -2.08 17.08
N SER A 184 -5.82 -1.89 18.33
CA SER A 184 -7.13 -1.29 18.58
C SER A 184 -7.24 0.13 18.02
N HIS A 185 -8.46 0.56 17.69
CA HIS A 185 -8.72 1.93 17.22
C HIS A 185 -8.26 3.00 18.23
N LYS A 186 -8.34 2.72 19.54
CA LYS A 186 -7.83 3.60 20.60
C LYS A 186 -6.31 3.76 20.51
N ALA A 187 -5.58 2.67 20.33
CA ALA A 187 -4.13 2.68 20.16
C ALA A 187 -3.71 3.39 18.85
N LYS A 188 -4.39 3.11 17.73
CA LYS A 188 -4.19 3.82 16.45
C LYS A 188 -4.39 5.34 16.61
N LYS A 189 -5.44 5.77 17.31
CA LYS A 189 -5.72 7.20 17.59
C LYS A 189 -4.67 7.84 18.49
N LYS A 190 -4.15 7.12 19.49
CA LYS A 190 -3.05 7.60 20.35
C LYS A 190 -1.79 7.84 19.51
N ARG A 191 -1.37 6.85 18.73
CA ARG A 191 -0.19 6.96 17.85
C ARG A 191 -0.33 8.13 16.85
N ALA A 192 -1.51 8.29 16.24
CA ALA A 192 -1.76 9.42 15.33
C ALA A 192 -1.63 10.79 16.04
N LYS A 193 -2.10 10.92 17.28
CA LYS A 193 -1.91 12.15 18.08
C LYS A 193 -0.44 12.41 18.37
N ASP A 194 0.35 11.39 18.63
CA ASP A 194 1.78 11.52 18.93
C ASP A 194 2.55 11.99 17.68
N PHE A 195 2.26 11.43 16.51
CA PHE A 195 2.77 11.94 15.23
C PHE A 195 2.39 13.40 14.99
N PHE A 196 1.10 13.74 15.15
CA PHE A 196 0.63 15.11 14.97
C PHE A 196 1.34 16.09 15.89
N ARG A 197 1.47 15.74 17.19
CA ARG A 197 2.23 16.55 18.15
C ARG A 197 3.69 16.70 17.75
N GLY A 198 4.33 15.64 17.26
CA GLY A 198 5.70 15.68 16.75
C GLY A 198 5.84 16.65 15.59
N ILE A 199 4.96 16.57 14.60
CA ILE A 199 4.93 17.47 13.43
C ILE A 199 4.76 18.92 13.89
N MET A 200 3.77 19.20 14.74
CA MET A 200 3.50 20.55 15.23
C MET A 200 4.68 21.13 16.01
N LYS A 201 5.38 20.31 16.82
CA LYS A 201 6.50 20.78 17.63
C LYS A 201 7.82 20.90 16.87
N LYS A 202 8.06 20.03 15.88
CA LYS A 202 9.39 19.88 15.26
C LYS A 202 9.45 20.32 13.80
N GLN A 203 8.36 20.19 13.06
CA GLN A 203 8.32 20.49 11.63
C GLN A 203 7.68 21.84 11.34
N LEU A 204 6.56 22.18 12.01
CA LEU A 204 5.87 23.45 11.77
C LEU A 204 6.77 24.70 12.00
N PRO A 205 7.62 24.78 13.04
CA PRO A 205 8.51 25.94 13.17
C PRO A 205 9.52 26.07 12.03
N LYS A 206 9.87 24.95 11.36
CA LYS A 206 10.83 24.96 10.25
C LYS A 206 10.25 25.54 8.97
N THR A 207 8.92 25.52 8.78
CA THR A 207 8.28 26.12 7.60
C THR A 207 8.35 27.64 7.60
N LEU A 208 8.63 28.25 8.75
CA LEU A 208 8.88 29.69 8.91
C LEU A 208 10.38 30.04 8.89
N SER A 209 11.25 29.05 8.70
CA SER A 209 12.69 29.29 8.72
C SER A 209 13.12 30.13 7.52
N ARG A 210 14.02 31.09 7.71
CA ARG A 210 14.67 31.78 6.57
C ARG A 210 15.55 30.85 5.73
N LYS A 211 15.85 29.63 6.22
CA LYS A 211 16.56 28.58 5.47
C LYS A 211 15.66 27.78 4.51
N THR A 212 14.33 27.89 4.63
CA THR A 212 13.44 27.31 3.61
C THR A 212 13.43 28.21 2.39
N PHE A 213 13.75 27.63 1.23
CA PHE A 213 13.68 28.31 -0.06
C PHE A 213 12.27 28.15 -0.65
N LYS A 214 11.81 29.16 -1.39
CA LYS A 214 10.66 29.00 -2.28
C LYS A 214 11.16 28.29 -3.53
N ILE A 215 10.43 27.29 -3.99
CA ILE A 215 10.68 26.69 -5.31
C ILE A 215 10.42 27.80 -6.32
N ALA A 216 11.39 28.08 -7.20
CA ALA A 216 11.22 29.02 -8.29
C ALA A 216 10.06 28.55 -9.18
N GLU A 217 9.34 29.48 -9.81
CA GLU A 217 8.33 29.09 -10.80
C GLU A 217 9.02 28.26 -11.88
N ILE A 218 8.55 27.02 -12.06
CA ILE A 218 9.03 26.15 -13.13
C ILE A 218 8.38 26.70 -14.40
N SER A 219 9.20 27.21 -15.32
CA SER A 219 8.76 27.66 -16.65
C SER A 219 7.90 26.57 -17.30
N GLU A 220 6.74 26.95 -17.85
CA GLU A 220 5.86 26.04 -18.60
C GLU A 220 6.58 25.38 -19.78
N ASN A 221 7.58 26.07 -20.34
CA ASN A 221 8.49 25.50 -21.33
C ASN A 221 9.77 25.04 -20.62
N PRO A 222 9.99 23.73 -20.43
CA PRO A 222 11.27 23.23 -19.93
C PRO A 222 12.38 23.60 -20.95
N PRO A 223 13.59 23.93 -20.48
CA PRO A 223 14.73 24.12 -21.37
C PRO A 223 14.99 22.82 -22.17
N ASP A 224 15.61 22.98 -23.34
CA ASP A 224 15.94 21.85 -24.21
C ASP A 224 16.74 20.80 -23.44
N LEU A 225 16.37 19.52 -23.61
CA LEU A 225 16.88 18.41 -22.77
C LEU A 225 18.41 18.26 -22.85
N GLU A 226 19.03 18.72 -23.95
CA GLU A 226 20.49 18.76 -24.13
C GLU A 226 21.20 19.77 -23.22
N ILE A 227 20.47 20.75 -22.65
CA ILE A 227 21.01 21.79 -21.76
C ILE A 227 20.84 21.39 -20.28
N ALA A 228 19.95 20.43 -19.99
CA ALA A 228 19.57 20.05 -18.62
C ALA A 228 20.46 18.96 -17.99
N TYR A 229 21.37 18.36 -18.75
CA TYR A 229 22.32 17.31 -18.35
C TYR A 229 23.75 17.66 -18.78
#